data_AF-A0AAD7VZC8-F1
#
_entry.id   AF-A0AAD7VZC8-F1
#
_cell.length_a   1.000
_cell.length_b   1.000
_cell.length_c   1.000
_cell.angle_alpha   90.00
_cell.angle_beta   90.00
_cell.angle_gamma   90.00
#
_symmetry.space_group_name_H-M   'P 1'
#
loop_
_entity.id
_entity.type
_entity.pdbx_description
1 polymer ?
#
loop_
_entity_poly.entity_id
_entity_poly.type
_entity_poly.pdbx_seq_one_letter_code
_entity_poly.pdbx_strand_id
1 'polypeptide(L)'
;MLKSRPAHMTVFMRYIFSQLLDPSPWSLFFLSVEVYLSSSPKDARSLGPQICAHFLEPDAPLKIEIGEEYMTDIESRQEDGDLRGPLSRLQQRVLPDIQQQIQDY
;
A
#
# COMPACT_ATOMS: atom_id res chain seq x y z
N MET A 1 -11.07 2.85 -13.60
CA MET A 1 -11.57 4.23 -13.61
C MET A 1 -11.77 4.86 -12.21
N LEU A 2 -11.28 4.27 -11.11
CA LEU A 2 -11.34 4.91 -9.77
C LEU A 2 -10.15 5.83 -9.45
N LYS A 3 -8.93 5.55 -9.93
CA LYS A 3 -7.71 6.33 -9.61
C LYS A 3 -7.68 7.75 -10.20
N SER A 4 -8.48 8.02 -11.22
CA SER A 4 -8.49 9.28 -11.97
C SER A 4 -9.52 10.31 -11.47
N ARG A 5 -10.27 10.00 -10.40
CA ARG A 5 -11.29 10.89 -9.84
C ARG A 5 -11.19 10.96 -8.31
N PRO A 6 -10.60 12.05 -7.76
CA PRO A 6 -10.37 12.21 -6.31
C PRO A 6 -11.65 12.02 -5.48
N ALA A 7 -12.79 12.52 -5.97
CA ALA A 7 -14.07 12.39 -5.28
C ALA A 7 -14.57 10.94 -5.16
N HIS A 8 -14.32 10.09 -6.15
CA HIS A 8 -14.70 8.68 -6.11
C HIS A 8 -13.75 7.87 -5.22
N MET A 9 -12.46 8.23 -5.17
CA MET A 9 -11.54 7.69 -4.16
C MET A 9 -11.97 8.06 -2.75
N THR A 10 -12.40 9.30 -2.48
CA THR A 10 -12.86 9.69 -1.14
C THR A 10 -14.11 8.94 -0.71
N VAL A 11 -15.07 8.69 -1.63
CA VAL A 11 -16.26 7.89 -1.32
C VAL A 11 -15.90 6.42 -1.11
N PHE A 12 -14.98 5.87 -1.91
CA PHE A 12 -14.48 4.51 -1.73
C PHE A 12 -13.70 4.33 -0.42
N MET A 13 -12.83 5.29 -0.08
CA MET A 13 -12.15 5.35 1.21
C MET A 13 -13.13 5.41 2.36
N ARG A 14 -14.15 6.28 2.27
CA ARG A 14 -15.20 6.37 3.29
C ARG A 14 -15.95 5.04 3.42
N TYR A 15 -16.23 4.35 2.33
CA TYR A 15 -16.83 3.01 2.35
C TYR A 15 -15.91 1.99 3.04
N ILE A 16 -14.63 1.94 2.65
CA ILE A 16 -13.61 1.08 3.28
C ILE A 16 -13.50 1.35 4.80
N PHE A 17 -13.48 2.61 5.24
CA PHE A 17 -13.33 2.95 6.65
C PHE A 17 -14.65 2.91 7.46
N SER A 18 -15.82 2.96 6.82
CA SER A 18 -17.11 3.03 7.50
C SER A 18 -17.92 1.73 7.45
N GLN A 19 -17.77 0.92 6.40
CA GLN A 19 -18.57 -0.30 6.18
C GLN A 19 -17.76 -1.58 6.37
N LEU A 20 -16.45 -1.54 6.12
CA LEU A 20 -15.52 -2.59 6.56
C LEU A 20 -14.99 -2.16 7.94
N LEU A 21 -15.64 -2.63 9.01
CA LEU A 21 -15.22 -2.32 10.39
C LEU A 21 -13.76 -2.73 10.71
N ASP A 22 -13.13 -3.53 9.85
CA ASP A 22 -11.71 -3.88 9.89
C ASP A 22 -11.13 -3.86 8.46
N PRO A 23 -10.56 -2.74 7.98
CA PRO A 23 -9.88 -2.72 6.70
C PRO A 23 -8.66 -3.66 6.75
N SER A 24 -8.65 -4.67 5.89
CA SER A 24 -7.54 -5.63 5.78
C SER A 24 -6.20 -4.88 5.67
N PRO A 25 -5.13 -5.32 6.37
CA PRO A 25 -3.81 -4.71 6.32
C PRO A 25 -3.31 -4.44 4.90
N TRP A 26 -3.64 -5.34 3.97
CA TRP A 26 -3.36 -5.23 2.54
C TRP A 26 -3.97 -3.98 1.87
N SER A 27 -5.20 -3.60 2.23
CA SER A 27 -5.86 -2.40 1.70
C SER A 27 -5.20 -1.14 2.24
N LEU A 28 -4.85 -1.12 3.53
CA LEU A 28 -4.13 0.00 4.15
C LEU A 28 -2.73 0.17 3.56
N PHE A 29 -2.03 -0.93 3.28
CA PHE A 29 -0.76 -0.91 2.57
C PHE A 29 -0.90 -0.37 1.15
N PHE A 30 -1.90 -0.85 0.38
CA PHE A 30 -2.15 -0.36 -0.97
C PHE A 30 -2.31 1.16 -1.00
N LEU A 31 -3.08 1.71 -0.06
CA LEU A 31 -3.33 3.16 0.03
C LEU A 31 -2.07 3.93 0.46
N SER A 32 -1.33 3.39 1.42
CA SER A 32 -0.09 3.99 1.91
C SER A 32 0.97 4.06 0.81
N VAL A 33 1.10 3.00 0.02
CA VAL A 33 1.98 2.95 -1.17
C VAL A 33 1.51 3.94 -2.23
N GLU A 34 0.20 4.09 -2.47
CA GLU A 34 -0.33 5.07 -3.43
C GLU A 34 0.07 6.51 -3.06
N VAL A 35 0.00 6.84 -1.76
CA VAL A 35 0.46 8.13 -1.23
C VAL A 35 1.97 8.27 -1.44
N TYR A 36 2.76 7.25 -1.13
CA TYR A 36 4.21 7.26 -1.35
C TYR A 36 4.60 7.46 -2.82
N LEU A 37 3.92 6.79 -3.76
CA LEU A 37 4.17 6.91 -5.19
C LEU A 37 3.79 8.29 -5.76
N SER A 38 2.72 8.90 -5.23
CA SER A 38 2.26 10.24 -5.62
C SER A 38 3.01 11.38 -4.90
N SER A 39 3.78 11.07 -3.87
CA SER A 39 4.54 12.03 -3.08
C SER A 39 5.80 12.52 -3.79
N SER A 40 6.22 13.74 -3.44
CA SER A 40 7.50 14.28 -3.90
C SER A 40 8.67 13.41 -3.39
N PRO A 41 9.84 13.40 -4.06
CA PRO A 41 11.01 12.67 -3.58
C PRO A 41 11.45 13.08 -2.16
N LYS A 42 11.14 14.32 -1.74
CA LYS A 42 11.46 14.83 -0.41
C LYS A 42 10.59 14.16 0.66
N ASP A 43 9.28 14.06 0.42
CA ASP A 43 8.32 13.49 1.37
C ASP A 43 8.38 11.94 1.36
N ALA A 44 8.67 11.37 0.19
CA ALA A 44 8.86 9.93 0.01
C ALA A 44 9.98 9.38 0.91
N ARG A 45 11.08 10.12 1.13
CA ARG A 45 12.20 9.66 1.98
C ARG A 45 11.77 9.25 3.38
N SER A 46 10.80 9.94 3.98
CA SER A 46 10.26 9.56 5.28
C SER A 46 9.15 8.52 5.19
N LEU A 47 8.37 8.52 4.11
CA LEU A 47 7.20 7.65 3.97
C LEU A 47 7.59 6.19 3.66
N GLY A 48 8.61 5.96 2.82
CA GLY A 48 9.03 4.60 2.43
C GLY A 48 9.40 3.72 3.63
N PRO A 49 10.33 4.15 4.49
CA PRO A 49 10.69 3.40 5.70
C PRO A 49 9.51 3.22 6.66
N GLN A 50 8.65 4.24 6.81
CA GLN A 50 7.46 4.13 7.66
C GLN A 50 6.49 3.06 7.14
N ILE A 51 6.28 2.96 5.83
CA ILE A 51 5.46 1.91 5.23
C ILE A 51 6.06 0.53 5.52
N CYS A 52 7.39 0.39 5.43
CA CYS A 52 8.06 -0.87 5.75
C CYS A 52 7.85 -1.23 7.23
N ALA A 53 8.05 -0.30 8.16
CA ALA A 53 7.86 -0.52 9.59
C ALA A 53 6.41 -0.87 9.98
N HIS A 54 5.42 -0.30 9.30
CA HIS A 54 4.01 -0.54 9.63
C HIS A 54 3.44 -1.84 9.05
N PHE A 55 4.01 -2.36 7.95
CA PHE A 55 3.39 -3.45 7.19
C PHE A 55 4.32 -4.64 6.88
N LEU A 56 5.64 -4.42 6.82
CA LEU A 56 6.60 -5.42 6.30
C LEU A 56 7.54 -5.96 7.37
N GLU A 57 7.84 -5.16 8.39
CA GLU A 57 8.72 -5.59 9.49
C GLU A 57 8.14 -6.77 10.29
N PRO A 58 8.99 -7.61 10.89
CA PRO A 58 8.54 -8.80 11.60
C PRO A 58 7.56 -8.53 12.74
N ASP A 59 7.72 -7.39 13.40
CA ASP A 59 6.97 -6.84 14.53
C ASP A 59 5.97 -5.73 14.12
N ALA A 60 5.72 -5.60 12.82
CA ALA A 60 4.81 -4.60 12.27
C ALA A 60 3.38 -4.74 12.83
N PRO A 61 2.73 -3.64 13.24
CA PRO A 61 1.39 -3.67 13.82
C PRO A 61 0.31 -4.11 12.81
N LEU A 62 0.54 -3.87 11.51
CA LEU A 62 -0.34 -4.27 10.41
C LEU A 62 0.41 -5.19 9.44
N LYS A 63 1.15 -6.16 10.00
CA LYS A 63 1.99 -7.05 9.22
C LYS A 63 1.23 -7.74 8.09
N ILE A 64 1.84 -7.75 6.92
CA ILE A 64 1.36 -8.41 5.72
C ILE A 64 2.29 -9.57 5.40
N GLU A 65 1.70 -10.72 5.07
CA GLU A 65 2.47 -11.85 4.56
C GLU A 65 2.86 -11.61 3.10
N ILE A 66 4.15 -11.47 2.86
CA ILE A 66 4.75 -11.33 1.53
C ILE A 66 5.74 -12.47 1.28
N GLY A 67 5.97 -12.82 0.01
CA GLY A 67 6.98 -13.80 -0.36
C GLY A 67 8.40 -13.30 -0.09
N GLU A 68 9.32 -14.20 0.22
CA GLU A 68 10.74 -13.87 0.49
C GLU A 68 11.40 -13.12 -0.67
N GLU A 69 10.95 -13.37 -1.91
CA GLU A 69 11.43 -12.67 -3.10
C GLU A 69 11.14 -11.17 -3.07
N TYR A 70 10.01 -10.77 -2.49
CA TYR A 70 9.64 -9.37 -2.34
C TYR A 70 10.37 -8.73 -1.17
N MET A 71 10.52 -9.46 -0.06
CA MET A 71 11.25 -8.96 1.10
C MET A 71 12.70 -8.64 0.74
N THR A 72 13.37 -9.57 0.05
CA THR A 72 14.77 -9.40 -0.38
C THR A 72 14.95 -8.22 -1.36
N ASP A 73 14.00 -8.01 -2.28
CA ASP A 73 14.03 -6.88 -3.23
C ASP A 73 13.74 -5.53 -2.56
N ILE A 74 12.96 -5.50 -1.48
CA ILE A 74 12.72 -4.29 -0.68
C ILE A 74 13.94 -3.97 0.17
N GLU A 75 14.50 -4.95 0.88
CA GLU A 75 15.68 -4.77 1.73
C GLU A 75 16.90 -4.30 0.93
N SER A 76 17.16 -4.91 -0.23
CA SER A 76 18.26 -4.49 -1.11
C SER A 76 18.10 -3.07 -1.66
N ARG A 77 16.86 -2.60 -1.86
CA ARG A 77 16.60 -1.22 -2.33
C ARG A 77 16.42 -0.21 -1.21
N GLN A 78 16.30 -0.67 0.02
CA GLN A 78 16.29 0.19 1.20
C GLN A 78 17.64 0.93 1.33
N GLU A 79 18.73 0.28 0.92
CA GLU A 79 20.07 0.88 0.85
C GLU A 79 20.17 1.96 -0.24
N ASP A 80 19.49 1.79 -1.38
CA ASP A 80 19.44 2.75 -2.49
C ASP A 80 18.45 3.91 -2.23
N GLY A 81 17.49 3.73 -1.33
CA GLY A 81 16.50 4.75 -0.93
C GLY A 81 15.33 4.95 -1.89
N ASP A 82 15.26 4.19 -3.00
CA ASP A 82 14.12 4.18 -3.91
C ASP A 82 13.33 2.87 -3.84
N LEU A 83 12.30 2.88 -3.00
CA LEU A 83 11.40 1.76 -2.77
C LEU A 83 10.18 1.76 -3.72
N ARG A 84 10.08 2.73 -4.65
CA ARG A 84 8.90 2.90 -5.52
C ARG A 84 8.65 1.68 -6.40
N GLY A 85 9.71 1.09 -6.94
CA GLY A 85 9.63 -0.11 -7.78
C GLY A 85 9.05 -1.32 -7.03
N PRO A 86 9.72 -1.80 -5.96
CA PRO A 86 9.25 -2.94 -5.18
C PRO A 86 7.84 -2.75 -4.60
N LEU A 87 7.57 -1.59 -4.00
CA LEU A 87 6.28 -1.32 -3.37
C LEU A 87 5.15 -1.27 -4.40
N SER A 88 5.37 -0.69 -5.58
CA SER A 88 4.41 -0.71 -6.68
C SER A 88 4.09 -2.13 -7.15
N ARG A 89 5.10 -3.01 -7.23
CA ARG A 89 4.88 -4.43 -7.59
C ARG A 89 4.03 -5.16 -6.57
N LEU A 90 4.31 -4.98 -5.27
CA LEU A 90 3.49 -5.54 -4.20
C LEU A 90 2.06 -5.02 -4.25
N GLN A 91 1.88 -3.73 -4.54
CA GLN A 91 0.57 -3.10 -4.67
C GLN A 91 -0.29 -3.75 -5.77
N GLN A 92 0.31 -4.19 -6.88
CA GLN A 92 -0.42 -4.85 -7.97
C GLN A 92 -1.06 -6.18 -7.55
N ARG A 93 -0.52 -6.87 -6.54
CA ARG A 93 -1.05 -8.16 -6.07
C ARG A 93 -2.43 -8.02 -5.41
N VAL A 94 -2.70 -6.86 -4.82
CA VAL A 94 -3.93 -6.56 -4.08
C VAL A 94 -5.00 -5.89 -4.94
N LEU A 95 -4.64 -5.40 -6.13
CA LEU A 95 -5.60 -4.81 -7.05
C LEU A 95 -6.77 -5.74 -7.42
N PRO A 96 -6.57 -7.03 -7.72
CA PRO A 96 -7.67 -7.94 -8.04
C PRO A 96 -8.64 -8.08 -6.86
N ASP A 97 -8.12 -8.25 -5.65
CA ASP A 97 -8.93 -8.40 -4.44
C ASP A 97 -9.72 -7.11 -4.15
N ILE A 98 -9.09 -5.95 -4.27
CA ILE A 98 -9.76 -4.65 -4.16
C ILE A 98 -10.82 -4.48 -5.26
N GLN A 99 -10.53 -4.88 -6.50
CA GLN A 99 -11.48 -4.80 -7.60
C GLN A 99 -12.69 -5.71 -7.39
N GLN A 100 -12.49 -6.89 -6.83
CA GLN A 100 -13.57 -7.80 -6.45
C GLN A 100 -14.41 -7.19 -5.32
N GLN A 101 -13.76 -6.63 -4.30
CA GLN A 101 -14.42 -5.93 -3.19
C GLN A 101 -15.21 -4.70 -3.65
N ILE A 102 -14.78 -4.04 -4.73
CA ILE A 102 -15.51 -2.95 -5.40
C ILE A 102 -16.70 -3.48 -6.23
N GLN A 103 -16.59 -4.66 -6.84
CA GLN A 103 -17.70 -5.24 -7.60
C GLN A 103 -18.82 -5.77 -6.70
N ASP A 104 -18.48 -6.22 -5.50
CA ASP A 104 -19.44 -6.62 -4.47
C ASP A 104 -20.15 -5.42 -3.82
N TYR A 105 -19.71 -4.18 -4.11
CA TYR A 105 -20.34 -2.92 -3.69
C TYR A 105 -21.34 -2.39 -4.73
#